data_AF-A0A085BQ18-F1
#
_entry.id   AF-A0A085BQ18-F1
#
_cell.length_a   1.000
_cell.length_b   1.000
_cell.length_c   1.000
_cell.angle_alpha   90.00
_cell.angle_beta   90.00
_cell.angle_gamma   90.00
#
_symmetry.space_group_name_H-M   'P 1'
#
loop_
_entity.id
_entity.type
_entity.pdbx_description
1 polymer ?
#
loop_
_entity_poly.entity_id
_entity_poly.type
_entity_poly.pdbx_seq_one_letter_code
_entity_poly.pdbx_strand_id
1 'polypeptide(L)'
;METLENEKIYILKKINNEYLKEKLNVPNLLFEKLDVFKNQFIKDKDDFIFFHNTLRNIFLPYQNKSFTYCRDLSDSFVNLEISLFDFYVKINTFFSIEIKKDKTEFSYNSLKVKALEYLESRKNIINYYLFFSKLRETKNVLIISNKIGGWSNPKYQIPEDFSLEVKSNFGYGRASYFYVTIKYKNVNITPFSDWLYYRFCKFFEINGYTKKYHSIGDLNKKIIFYSSWNEVVDFAYKTIKLIEDDLDTFIQNYIIDELRLMIEGLINISKYDNFDFYDIYSKNNLNEIPAFKRVNLRGEELLEFRTEKILGAIDFIEDITKINDLINLQSYIIEIEKISKMFFPVALQEFERITLIYLDKKEEYDILKPLYENQITLFYEEINRIESIMKELNDEEILKDYQFQIINLKNDIRIVSKKSMLLHNNFNRLRIAYEKFDHYISKYNAYFDKV
;
A
#
# COMPACT_ATOMS: atom_id res chain seq x y z
N MET A 1 -11.07 -11.36 17.62
CA MET A 1 -11.98 -10.28 18.07
C MET A 1 -11.35 -9.64 19.31
N GLU A 2 -10.52 -8.61 19.14
CA GLU A 2 -10.18 -7.77 20.29
C GLU A 2 -11.45 -7.02 20.71
N THR A 3 -11.83 -7.19 21.97
CA THR A 3 -12.86 -6.36 22.61
C THR A 3 -12.41 -4.90 22.49
N LEU A 4 -13.32 -4.02 22.05
CA LEU A 4 -13.06 -2.57 21.88
C LEU A 4 -12.83 -1.84 23.23
N GLU A 5 -12.57 -2.57 24.31
CA GLU A 5 -12.27 -2.01 25.62
C GLU A 5 -10.80 -1.57 25.64
N ASN A 6 -10.60 -0.26 25.79
CA ASN A 6 -9.31 0.44 25.91
C ASN A 6 -8.56 0.67 24.59
N GLU A 7 -9.19 1.40 23.66
CA GLU A 7 -8.45 2.05 22.59
C GLU A 7 -7.33 2.94 23.17
N LYS A 8 -6.14 2.84 22.59
CA LYS A 8 -4.94 3.56 23.01
C LYS A 8 -4.49 4.49 21.90
N ILE A 9 -3.92 5.64 22.24
CA ILE A 9 -3.25 6.54 21.30
C ILE A 9 -1.80 6.67 21.72
N TYR A 10 -0.89 6.40 20.79
CA TYR A 10 0.54 6.67 20.94
C TYR A 10 0.83 8.07 20.45
N ILE A 11 1.51 8.86 21.27
CA ILE A 11 1.92 10.22 20.90
C ILE A 11 3.40 10.45 21.16
N LEU A 12 3.97 11.34 20.35
CA LEU A 12 5.22 12.03 20.64
C LEU A 12 4.88 13.50 20.88
N LYS A 13 5.36 14.09 21.97
CA LYS A 13 5.16 15.51 22.28
C LYS A 13 6.45 16.18 22.74
N LYS A 14 6.55 17.50 22.59
CA LYS A 14 7.67 18.32 23.06
C LYS A 14 7.24 19.23 24.20
N ILE A 15 7.80 19.07 25.40
CA ILE A 15 7.51 19.90 26.58
C ILE A 15 8.84 20.43 27.12
N ASN A 16 8.96 21.75 27.29
CA ASN A 16 10.16 22.38 27.87
C ASN A 16 11.47 21.91 27.21
N ASN A 17 11.49 21.81 25.87
CA ASN A 17 12.57 21.26 25.05
C ASN A 17 12.87 19.76 25.21
N GLU A 18 12.11 19.01 26.00
CA GLU A 18 12.21 17.56 26.09
C GLU A 18 11.15 16.87 25.23
N TYR A 19 11.54 15.75 24.61
CA TYR A 19 10.62 14.89 23.87
C TYR A 19 10.10 13.78 24.77
N LEU A 20 8.78 13.59 24.77
CA LEU A 20 8.11 12.59 25.59
C LEU A 20 7.24 11.70 24.73
N LYS A 21 7.39 10.39 24.90
CA LYS A 21 6.53 9.38 24.32
C LYS A 21 5.46 8.99 25.33
N GLU A 22 4.20 8.99 24.91
CA GLU A 22 3.10 8.58 25.78
C GLU A 22 2.17 7.59 25.09
N LYS A 23 1.61 6.71 25.91
CA LYS A 23 0.54 5.79 25.54
C LYS A 23 -0.69 6.17 26.35
N LEU A 24 -1.62 6.87 25.70
CA LEU A 24 -2.81 7.43 26.32
C LEU A 24 -4.00 6.49 26.13
N ASN A 25 -4.76 6.24 27.19
CA ASN A 25 -6.07 5.59 27.06
C ASN A 25 -7.07 6.61 26.54
N VAL A 26 -7.96 6.20 25.65
CA VAL A 26 -9.05 7.05 25.16
C VAL A 26 -10.07 7.28 26.30
N PRO A 27 -10.29 8.53 26.75
CA PRO A 27 -11.26 8.83 27.80
C PRO A 27 -12.70 8.78 27.29
N ASN A 28 -13.68 8.68 28.20
CA ASN A 28 -15.10 8.58 27.86
C ASN A 28 -15.75 9.97 27.62
N LEU A 29 -15.18 10.74 26.70
CA LEU A 29 -15.54 12.14 26.45
C LEU A 29 -17.00 12.35 26.06
N LEU A 30 -17.61 11.40 25.35
CA LEU A 30 -19.00 11.47 24.92
C LEU A 30 -19.95 11.46 26.13
N PHE A 31 -19.77 10.48 27.02
CA PHE A 31 -20.67 10.33 28.15
C PHE A 31 -20.31 11.20 29.34
N GLU A 32 -19.09 11.73 29.43
CA GLU A 32 -18.79 12.87 30.31
C GLU A 32 -19.67 14.08 29.94
N LYS A 33 -19.90 14.32 28.64
CA LYS A 33 -20.77 15.41 28.16
C LYS A 33 -22.26 15.10 28.23
N LEU A 34 -22.64 13.83 28.21
CA LEU A 34 -24.04 13.39 28.22
C LEU A 34 -24.53 12.88 29.57
N ASP A 35 -23.69 12.94 30.62
CA ASP A 35 -23.97 12.30 31.90
C ASP A 35 -25.28 12.79 32.54
N VAL A 36 -25.55 14.10 32.40
CA VAL A 36 -26.78 14.77 32.86
C VAL A 36 -28.05 14.07 32.34
N PHE A 37 -28.00 13.48 31.14
CA PHE A 37 -29.17 12.88 30.49
C PHE A 37 -29.35 11.38 30.73
N LYS A 38 -28.36 10.68 31.30
CA LYS A 38 -28.45 9.23 31.52
C LYS A 38 -29.64 8.87 32.42
N ASN A 39 -29.78 9.60 33.52
CA ASN A 39 -30.82 9.34 34.52
C ASN A 39 -31.97 10.36 34.50
N GLN A 40 -31.84 11.46 33.74
CA GLN A 40 -32.87 12.48 33.63
C GLN A 40 -34.00 12.01 32.71
N PHE A 41 -35.22 11.91 33.24
CA PHE A 41 -36.41 11.68 32.42
C PHE A 41 -36.78 12.95 31.65
N ILE A 42 -36.96 12.84 30.32
CA ILE A 42 -37.40 13.97 29.48
C ILE A 42 -38.92 14.06 29.54
N LYS A 43 -39.43 15.09 30.22
CA LYS A 43 -40.86 15.23 30.51
C LYS A 43 -41.62 15.97 29.41
N ASP A 44 -40.94 16.90 28.75
CA ASP A 44 -41.55 17.82 27.79
C ASP A 44 -40.64 18.13 26.60
N LYS A 45 -41.12 19.04 25.75
CA LYS A 45 -40.45 19.47 24.54
C LYS A 45 -39.19 20.28 24.83
N ASP A 46 -39.17 21.06 25.90
CA ASP A 46 -38.04 21.95 26.21
C ASP A 46 -36.85 21.14 26.72
N ASP A 47 -37.11 20.13 27.57
CA ASP A 47 -36.14 19.12 27.97
C ASP A 47 -35.53 18.40 26.74
N PHE A 48 -36.38 18.07 25.76
CA PHE A 48 -35.93 17.42 24.52
C PHE A 48 -35.09 18.35 23.63
N ILE A 49 -35.48 19.63 23.50
CA ILE A 49 -34.71 20.64 22.78
C ILE A 49 -33.34 20.81 23.44
N PHE A 50 -33.27 20.82 24.77
CA PHE A 50 -32.02 20.91 25.50
C PHE A 50 -31.10 19.69 25.24
N PHE A 51 -31.66 18.48 25.26
CA PHE A 51 -30.94 17.26 24.87
C PHE A 51 -30.45 17.31 23.42
N HIS A 52 -31.32 17.70 22.48
CA HIS A 52 -31.00 17.82 21.05
C HIS A 52 -29.88 18.84 20.79
N ASN A 53 -29.96 20.01 21.42
CA ASN A 53 -28.93 21.05 21.32
C ASN A 53 -27.60 20.58 21.93
N THR A 54 -27.63 19.79 23.01
CA THR A 54 -26.41 19.21 23.57
C THR A 54 -25.74 18.26 22.58
N LEU A 55 -26.50 17.35 21.97
CA LEU A 55 -25.99 16.47 20.91
C LEU A 55 -25.42 17.29 19.75
N ARG A 56 -26.16 18.30 19.30
CA ARG A 56 -25.72 19.20 18.23
C ARG A 56 -24.37 19.84 18.57
N ASN A 57 -24.22 20.39 19.78
CA ASN A 57 -22.98 21.05 20.21
C ASN A 57 -21.77 20.09 20.30
N ILE A 58 -22.01 18.80 20.56
CA ILE A 58 -20.95 17.78 20.55
C ILE A 58 -20.46 17.51 19.13
N PHE A 59 -21.38 17.39 18.16
CA PHE A 59 -21.05 16.90 16.81
C PHE A 59 -20.86 18.00 15.75
N LEU A 60 -21.51 19.16 15.90
CA LEU A 60 -21.45 20.28 14.96
C LEU A 60 -20.02 20.77 14.64
N PRO A 61 -19.08 20.83 15.62
CA PRO A 61 -17.68 21.20 15.33
C PRO A 61 -16.97 20.27 14.32
N TYR A 62 -17.55 19.12 14.02
CA TYR A 62 -16.99 18.09 13.14
C TYR A 62 -17.74 17.95 11.81
N GLN A 63 -18.70 18.83 11.51
CA GLN A 63 -19.52 18.77 10.29
C GLN A 63 -18.69 18.71 8.99
N ASN A 64 -17.56 19.41 8.95
CA ASN A 64 -16.66 19.46 7.79
C ASN A 64 -15.40 18.58 7.97
N LYS A 65 -15.38 17.71 8.99
CA LYS A 65 -14.26 16.81 9.29
C LYS A 65 -14.71 15.38 9.02
N SER A 66 -14.50 14.88 7.80
CA SER A 66 -14.67 13.47 7.48
C SER A 66 -13.42 12.68 7.88
N PHE A 67 -13.61 11.66 8.71
CA PHE A 67 -12.60 10.65 8.98
C PHE A 67 -13.22 9.29 8.79
N THR A 68 -12.46 8.42 8.14
CA THR A 68 -12.86 7.06 7.85
C THR A 68 -12.26 6.17 8.93
N TYR A 69 -13.06 5.47 9.76
CA TYR A 69 -12.50 4.71 10.87
C TYR A 69 -12.09 3.32 10.38
N CYS A 70 -10.80 3.06 10.34
CA CYS A 70 -10.27 1.77 9.96
C CYS A 70 -10.15 0.86 11.19
N ARG A 71 -11.12 -0.04 11.37
CA ARG A 71 -11.12 -0.98 12.51
C ARG A 71 -9.94 -1.95 12.45
N ASP A 72 -9.68 -2.49 11.26
CA ASP A 72 -8.52 -3.32 10.94
C ASP A 72 -7.72 -2.61 9.84
N LEU A 73 -6.50 -2.17 10.18
CA LEU A 73 -5.62 -1.42 9.28
C LEU A 73 -5.23 -2.21 8.02
N SER A 74 -5.31 -3.54 8.10
CA SER A 74 -4.88 -4.49 7.06
C SER A 74 -6.00 -4.90 6.12
N ASP A 75 -7.26 -4.72 6.51
CA ASP A 75 -8.39 -5.29 5.79
C ASP A 75 -8.87 -4.42 4.63
N SER A 76 -9.72 -4.95 3.74
CA SER A 76 -10.35 -4.13 2.72
C SER A 76 -11.46 -3.29 3.37
N PHE A 77 -11.40 -1.97 3.18
CA PHE A 77 -12.35 -1.03 3.70
C PHE A 77 -13.66 -1.16 2.94
N VAL A 78 -14.52 -2.08 3.37
CA VAL A 78 -15.92 -2.09 2.94
C VAL A 78 -16.65 -1.04 3.80
N ASN A 79 -16.51 0.22 3.38
CA ASN A 79 -17.38 1.38 3.62
C ASN A 79 -18.08 1.49 4.99
N LEU A 80 -17.36 2.01 5.98
CA LEU A 80 -17.94 2.78 7.08
C LEU A 80 -17.29 4.16 7.14
N GLU A 81 -17.44 4.95 6.08
CA GLU A 81 -17.26 6.40 6.19
C GLU A 81 -18.35 6.90 7.13
N ILE A 82 -17.98 7.11 8.39
CA ILE A 82 -18.84 7.75 9.37
C ILE A 82 -18.03 8.91 9.91
N SER A 83 -18.28 10.10 9.38
CA SER A 83 -17.86 11.32 10.04
C SER A 83 -18.53 11.40 11.42
N LEU A 84 -17.91 12.10 12.36
CA LEU A 84 -18.53 12.31 13.67
C LEU A 84 -19.93 12.97 13.53
N PHE A 85 -20.12 13.81 12.51
CA PHE A 85 -21.40 14.46 12.25
C PHE A 85 -22.47 13.50 11.69
N ASP A 86 -22.08 12.42 11.00
CA ASP A 86 -23.03 11.43 10.49
C ASP A 86 -23.79 10.70 11.61
N PHE A 87 -23.17 10.54 12.79
CA PHE A 87 -23.88 10.05 13.97
C PHE A 87 -25.04 10.98 14.34
N TYR A 88 -24.81 12.30 14.32
CA TYR A 88 -25.84 13.29 14.58
C TYR A 88 -26.92 13.33 13.48
N VAL A 89 -26.54 13.25 12.21
CA VAL A 89 -27.49 13.17 11.08
C VAL A 89 -28.39 11.94 11.20
N LYS A 90 -27.82 10.78 11.57
CA LYS A 90 -28.57 9.55 11.78
C LYS A 90 -29.55 9.67 12.95
N ILE A 91 -29.12 10.26 14.06
CA ILE A 91 -29.98 10.56 15.21
C ILE A 91 -31.11 11.53 14.83
N ASN A 92 -30.81 12.61 14.10
CA ASN A 92 -31.82 13.55 13.62
C ASN A 92 -32.83 12.92 12.67
N THR A 93 -32.40 11.92 11.89
CA THR A 93 -33.29 11.15 11.03
C THR A 93 -34.27 10.33 11.88
N PHE A 94 -33.80 9.71 12.98
CA PHE A 94 -34.69 9.03 13.93
C PHE A 94 -35.74 10.00 14.48
N PHE A 95 -35.31 11.17 14.96
CA PHE A 95 -36.22 12.17 15.51
C PHE A 95 -37.24 12.63 14.46
N SER A 96 -36.79 12.92 13.25
CA SER A 96 -37.65 13.42 12.17
C SER A 96 -38.70 12.41 11.71
N ILE A 97 -38.37 11.11 11.67
CA ILE A 97 -39.30 10.05 11.28
C ILE A 97 -40.37 9.85 12.36
N GLU A 98 -39.97 9.75 13.62
CA GLU A 98 -40.90 9.47 14.73
C GLU A 98 -41.84 10.66 14.98
N ILE A 99 -41.32 11.91 14.92
CA ILE A 99 -42.15 13.13 15.05
C ILE A 99 -43.18 13.22 13.91
N LYS A 100 -42.88 12.69 12.71
CA LYS A 100 -43.83 12.67 11.58
C LYS A 100 -44.88 11.57 11.66
N LYS A 101 -44.61 10.49 12.41
CA LYS A 101 -45.48 9.31 12.48
C LYS A 101 -46.68 9.46 13.42
N ASP A 102 -46.64 10.38 14.39
CA ASP A 102 -47.70 10.47 15.40
C ASP A 102 -48.00 11.90 15.86
N LYS A 103 -49.27 12.31 15.79
CA LYS A 103 -49.73 13.61 16.32
C LYS A 103 -50.21 13.50 17.79
N THR A 104 -50.25 12.31 18.40
CA THR A 104 -50.90 12.14 19.71
C THR A 104 -50.17 11.28 20.75
N GLU A 105 -49.14 10.48 20.43
CA GLU A 105 -48.61 9.53 21.43
C GLU A 105 -47.10 9.21 21.39
N PHE A 106 -46.24 10.10 20.88
CA PHE A 106 -44.78 9.87 20.98
C PHE A 106 -44.19 10.41 22.30
N SER A 107 -43.30 9.63 22.92
CA SER A 107 -42.58 10.03 24.13
C SER A 107 -41.21 10.62 23.78
N TYR A 108 -40.94 11.88 24.17
CA TYR A 108 -39.59 12.45 24.04
C TYR A 108 -38.51 11.62 24.75
N ASN A 109 -38.88 10.96 25.85
CA ASN A 109 -37.97 10.08 26.57
C ASN A 109 -37.61 8.82 25.75
N SER A 110 -38.53 8.27 24.94
CA SER A 110 -38.20 7.11 24.08
C SER A 110 -37.23 7.50 22.97
N LEU A 111 -37.36 8.69 22.38
CA LEU A 111 -36.39 9.23 21.42
C LEU A 111 -35.00 9.40 22.04
N LYS A 112 -34.94 9.95 23.26
CA LYS A 112 -33.68 10.06 24.01
C LYS A 112 -33.04 8.69 24.23
N VAL A 113 -33.80 7.72 24.74
CA VAL A 113 -33.29 6.36 24.98
C VAL A 113 -32.73 5.76 23.69
N LYS A 114 -33.48 5.83 22.59
CA LYS A 114 -33.06 5.35 21.26
C LYS A 114 -31.76 6.03 20.78
N ALA A 115 -31.64 7.34 20.98
CA ALA A 115 -30.41 8.07 20.63
C ALA A 115 -29.23 7.67 21.52
N LEU A 116 -29.44 7.54 22.83
CA LEU A 116 -28.39 7.12 23.78
C LEU A 116 -27.93 5.69 23.51
N GLU A 117 -28.83 4.74 23.21
CA GLU A 117 -28.48 3.36 22.84
C GLU A 117 -27.68 3.32 21.52
N TYR A 118 -28.08 4.12 20.54
CA TYR A 118 -27.36 4.26 19.28
C TYR A 118 -25.93 4.78 19.50
N LEU A 119 -25.75 5.76 20.39
CA LEU A 119 -24.46 6.33 20.75
C LEU A 119 -23.61 5.37 21.61
N GLU A 120 -24.22 4.72 22.59
CA GLU A 120 -23.57 3.75 23.49
C GLU A 120 -22.93 2.61 22.70
N SER A 121 -23.66 2.04 21.73
CA SER A 121 -23.15 0.99 20.85
C SER A 121 -22.00 1.43 19.93
N ARG A 122 -21.71 2.74 19.85
CA ARG A 122 -20.65 3.35 19.02
C ARG A 122 -19.66 4.17 19.84
N LYS A 123 -19.75 4.14 21.17
CA LYS A 123 -19.04 5.07 22.07
C LYS A 123 -17.53 5.06 21.88
N ASN A 124 -16.94 3.89 21.61
CA ASN A 124 -15.49 3.75 21.49
C ASN A 124 -14.95 4.52 20.27
N ILE A 125 -15.59 4.38 19.12
CA ILE A 125 -15.23 5.10 17.88
C ILE A 125 -15.44 6.60 18.07
N ILE A 126 -16.56 7.00 18.68
CA ILE A 126 -16.86 8.42 18.93
C ILE A 126 -15.83 9.03 19.88
N ASN A 127 -15.56 8.38 21.00
CA ASN A 127 -14.57 8.82 21.99
C ASN A 127 -13.17 8.89 21.39
N TYR A 128 -12.78 7.90 20.59
CA TYR A 128 -11.51 7.90 19.86
C TYR A 128 -11.38 9.15 18.99
N TYR A 129 -12.39 9.48 18.20
CA TYR A 129 -12.33 10.64 17.31
C TYR A 129 -12.36 11.98 18.03
N LEU A 130 -13.17 12.11 19.08
CA LEU A 130 -13.18 13.31 19.92
C LEU A 130 -11.79 13.53 20.54
N PHE A 131 -11.17 12.47 21.04
CA PHE A 131 -9.85 12.55 21.66
C PHE A 131 -8.73 12.79 20.64
N PHE A 132 -8.74 12.06 19.52
CA PHE A 132 -7.82 12.25 18.41
C PHE A 132 -7.85 13.69 17.87
N SER A 133 -9.06 14.25 17.69
CA SER A 133 -9.22 15.62 17.21
C SER A 133 -8.65 16.65 18.19
N LYS A 134 -8.91 16.45 19.49
CA LYS A 134 -8.32 17.30 20.55
C LYS A 134 -6.80 17.24 20.54
N LEU A 135 -6.22 16.04 20.43
CA LEU A 135 -4.77 15.86 20.38
C LEU A 135 -4.16 16.51 19.11
N ARG A 136 -4.82 16.38 17.96
CA ARG A 136 -4.37 16.98 16.69
C ARG A 136 -4.31 18.50 16.73
N GLU A 137 -5.18 19.13 17.52
CA GLU A 137 -5.20 20.59 17.72
C GLU A 137 -4.20 21.05 18.81
N THR A 138 -3.57 20.11 19.52
CA THR A 138 -2.62 20.43 20.60
C THR A 138 -1.23 20.70 20.03
N LYS A 139 -0.79 21.97 20.11
CA LYS A 139 0.45 22.46 19.48
C LYS A 139 1.74 21.70 19.82
N ASN A 140 1.82 21.13 21.01
CA ASN A 140 3.03 20.45 21.46
C ASN A 140 3.06 18.96 21.09
N VAL A 141 1.99 18.42 20.50
CA VAL A 141 1.93 17.04 20.04
C VAL A 141 2.49 16.98 18.62
N LEU A 142 3.60 16.26 18.48
CA LEU A 142 4.35 16.16 17.24
C LEU A 142 3.91 14.97 16.39
N ILE A 143 3.57 13.82 16.98
CA ILE A 143 3.12 12.63 16.25
C ILE A 143 1.93 12.05 16.99
N ILE A 144 0.93 11.56 16.26
CA ILE A 144 -0.29 10.94 16.81
C ILE A 144 -0.62 9.69 16.02
N SER A 145 -0.69 8.55 16.71
CA SER A 145 -1.18 7.33 16.11
C SER A 145 -2.63 7.47 15.67
N ASN A 146 -2.94 7.01 14.46
CA ASN A 146 -4.29 7.11 13.93
C ASN A 146 -4.80 5.78 13.35
N LYS A 147 -6.13 5.68 13.27
CA LYS A 147 -6.87 4.62 12.58
C LYS A 147 -7.66 5.20 11.40
N ILE A 148 -7.11 6.21 10.73
CA ILE A 148 -7.79 6.85 9.60
C ILE A 148 -7.60 5.94 8.38
N GLY A 149 -8.70 5.41 7.85
CA GLY A 149 -8.73 4.65 6.61
C GLY A 149 -8.51 5.56 5.40
N GLY A 150 -8.00 5.00 4.32
CA GLY A 150 -7.59 5.80 3.17
C GLY A 150 -6.14 6.25 3.23
N TRP A 151 -5.73 6.94 2.17
CA TRP A 151 -4.41 7.57 2.10
C TRP A 151 -4.26 8.65 3.17
N SER A 152 -3.20 8.54 3.95
CA SER A 152 -2.86 9.46 5.02
C SER A 152 -1.35 9.65 5.02
N ASN A 153 -0.92 10.91 4.88
CA ASN A 153 0.49 11.31 4.84
C ASN A 153 0.76 12.47 5.81
N PRO A 154 0.45 12.32 7.12
CA PRO A 154 0.74 13.40 8.07
C PRO A 154 2.25 13.68 8.08
N LYS A 155 2.57 14.94 7.80
CA LYS A 155 3.92 15.49 7.88
C LYS A 155 4.10 16.19 9.20
N TYR A 156 5.18 15.84 9.88
CA TYR A 156 5.54 16.36 11.17
C TYR A 156 6.92 17.00 11.03
N GLN A 157 6.96 18.33 11.06
CA GLN A 157 8.22 19.06 11.13
C GLN A 157 8.75 18.99 12.57
N ILE A 158 9.98 18.53 12.75
CA ILE A 158 10.56 18.33 14.08
C ILE A 158 12.05 18.74 13.99
N PRO A 159 12.56 19.64 14.85
CA PRO A 159 13.48 20.76 14.46
C PRO A 159 13.44 21.31 13.02
N GLU A 160 14.18 22.40 12.75
CA GLU A 160 14.20 23.08 11.44
C GLU A 160 14.67 22.16 10.30
N ASP A 161 15.71 21.36 10.56
CA ASP A 161 16.37 20.52 9.55
C ASP A 161 15.81 19.10 9.44
N PHE A 162 14.84 18.70 10.27
CA PHE A 162 14.30 17.34 10.25
C PHE A 162 12.78 17.34 10.04
N SER A 163 12.33 16.38 9.22
CA SER A 163 10.91 16.14 9.04
C SER A 163 10.64 14.66 8.98
N LEU A 164 9.49 14.27 9.51
CA LEU A 164 9.02 12.90 9.49
C LEU A 164 7.64 12.87 8.83
N GLU A 165 7.48 12.03 7.84
CA GLU A 165 6.22 11.77 7.15
C GLU A 165 5.83 10.33 7.38
N VAL A 166 4.65 10.11 7.95
CA VAL A 166 4.06 8.77 8.06
C VAL A 166 3.15 8.58 6.87
N LYS A 167 3.45 7.63 5.98
CA LYS A 167 2.62 7.34 4.80
C LYS A 167 1.87 6.04 5.00
N SER A 168 0.55 6.07 4.89
CA SER A 168 -0.29 4.87 4.97
C SER A 168 -1.49 4.94 4.03
N ASN A 169 -2.03 3.79 3.64
CA ASN A 169 -3.35 3.65 3.03
C ASN A 169 -4.14 2.55 3.75
N PHE A 170 -4.43 2.75 5.03
CA PHE A 170 -5.11 1.75 5.85
C PHE A 170 -6.48 1.40 5.25
N GLY A 171 -6.84 0.12 5.29
CA GLY A 171 -8.12 -0.31 4.73
C GLY A 171 -8.07 -0.67 3.23
N TYR A 172 -6.91 -0.96 2.65
CA TYR A 172 -6.78 -1.30 1.22
C TYR A 172 -6.47 -2.79 1.00
N GLY A 173 -6.74 -3.64 2.01
CA GLY A 173 -6.49 -5.07 1.92
C GLY A 173 -5.03 -5.37 1.56
N ARG A 174 -4.83 -6.14 0.47
CA ARG A 174 -3.50 -6.50 -0.06
C ARG A 174 -2.66 -5.31 -0.51
N ALA A 175 -3.29 -4.18 -0.84
CA ALA A 175 -2.59 -2.97 -1.27
C ALA A 175 -2.27 -2.01 -0.11
N SER A 176 -2.61 -2.37 1.13
CA SER A 176 -2.31 -1.54 2.31
C SER A 176 -0.80 -1.42 2.55
N TYR A 177 -0.34 -0.26 2.98
CA TYR A 177 1.03 0.02 3.34
C TYR A 177 1.08 0.92 4.59
N PHE A 178 2.24 0.88 5.23
CA PHE A 178 2.56 1.68 6.40
C PHE A 178 4.07 1.94 6.40
N TYR A 179 4.43 3.19 6.11
CA TYR A 179 5.80 3.64 5.93
C TYR A 179 6.07 4.85 6.81
N VAL A 180 7.33 5.01 7.19
CA VAL A 180 7.87 6.28 7.68
C VAL A 180 8.94 6.71 6.69
N THR A 181 8.89 7.98 6.29
CA THR A 181 9.96 8.67 5.58
C THR A 181 10.50 9.75 6.50
N ILE A 182 11.81 9.82 6.68
CA ILE A 182 12.46 10.96 7.31
C ILE A 182 13.21 11.76 6.26
N LYS A 183 13.30 13.07 6.49
CA LYS A 183 14.19 13.95 5.76
C LYS A 183 15.10 14.67 6.72
N TYR A 184 16.35 14.81 6.32
CA TYR A 184 17.33 15.65 7.00
C TYR A 184 17.85 16.68 6.01
N LYS A 185 17.80 17.97 6.35
CA LYS A 185 18.15 19.11 5.50
C LYS A 185 17.51 19.04 4.10
N ASN A 186 16.22 18.71 4.06
CA ASN A 186 15.41 18.51 2.85
C ASN A 186 15.78 17.30 1.96
N VAL A 187 16.74 16.46 2.38
CA VAL A 187 17.09 15.24 1.67
C VAL A 187 16.39 14.04 2.27
N ASN A 188 15.76 13.21 1.44
CA ASN A 188 15.13 11.97 1.89
C ASN A 188 16.20 10.99 2.35
N ILE A 189 15.98 10.35 3.50
CA ILE A 189 16.86 9.28 3.97
C ILE A 189 16.27 7.94 3.53
N THR A 190 16.99 7.27 2.64
CA THR A 190 16.54 6.06 1.94
C THR A 190 17.38 4.86 2.38
N PRO A 191 16.77 3.69 2.64
CA PRO A 191 17.51 2.46 2.96
C PRO A 191 18.04 1.87 1.65
N PHE A 192 19.19 2.38 1.20
CA PHE A 192 19.80 1.99 -0.07
C PHE A 192 20.00 0.47 -0.19
N SER A 193 20.28 -0.21 0.92
CA SER A 193 20.53 -1.65 0.95
C SER A 193 19.29 -2.49 0.60
N ASP A 194 18.07 -1.99 0.85
CA ASP A 194 16.83 -2.69 0.52
C ASP A 194 16.69 -2.98 -0.99
N TRP A 195 17.37 -2.20 -1.84
CA TRP A 195 17.46 -2.46 -3.28
C TRP A 195 17.93 -3.87 -3.62
N LEU A 196 18.81 -4.43 -2.79
CA LEU A 196 19.43 -5.73 -2.98
C LEU A 196 18.53 -6.88 -2.51
N TYR A 197 17.86 -6.66 -1.38
CA TYR A 197 17.11 -7.71 -0.69
C TYR A 197 15.73 -7.94 -1.30
N TYR A 198 15.20 -7.01 -2.10
CA TYR A 198 13.97 -7.21 -2.83
C TYR A 198 14.22 -7.66 -4.27
N ARG A 199 13.93 -8.94 -4.55
CA ARG A 199 14.08 -9.53 -5.88
C ARG A 199 13.28 -8.81 -6.96
N PHE A 200 12.08 -8.34 -6.61
CA PHE A 200 11.17 -7.62 -7.51
C PHE A 200 10.73 -6.33 -6.83
N CYS A 201 11.53 -5.27 -6.95
CA CYS A 201 11.16 -3.93 -6.51
C CYS A 201 11.57 -2.90 -7.56
N LYS A 202 10.80 -1.82 -7.66
CA LYS A 202 11.18 -0.66 -8.47
C LYS A 202 11.89 0.35 -7.59
N PHE A 203 12.78 1.14 -8.20
CA PHE A 203 13.53 2.21 -7.52
C PHE A 203 12.63 3.11 -6.65
N PHE A 204 11.51 3.58 -7.19
CA PHE A 204 10.59 4.47 -6.47
C PHE A 204 9.97 3.84 -5.22
N GLU A 205 9.89 2.50 -5.16
CA GLU A 205 9.38 1.81 -3.97
C GLU A 205 10.39 1.94 -2.84
N ILE A 206 11.68 1.74 -3.11
CA ILE A 206 12.76 1.88 -2.13
C ILE A 206 12.93 3.33 -1.70
N ASN A 207 12.95 4.27 -2.67
CA ASN A 207 13.07 5.70 -2.38
C ASN A 207 11.83 6.31 -1.70
N GLY A 208 10.75 5.54 -1.55
CA GLY A 208 9.49 5.99 -1.00
C GLY A 208 9.43 6.02 0.54
N TYR A 209 10.39 5.39 1.23
CA TYR A 209 10.39 5.21 2.69
C TYR A 209 11.81 5.19 3.29
N THR A 210 11.88 5.41 4.60
CA THR A 210 13.05 5.12 5.45
C THR A 210 12.84 3.81 6.21
N LYS A 211 11.62 3.56 6.70
CA LYS A 211 11.27 2.33 7.42
C LYS A 211 9.86 1.84 7.09
N LYS A 212 9.69 0.52 7.04
CA LYS A 212 8.40 -0.16 6.85
C LYS A 212 7.87 -0.67 8.19
N TYR A 213 6.55 -0.56 8.37
CA TYR A 213 5.83 -1.01 9.57
C TYR A 213 4.69 -1.95 9.25
N HIS A 214 4.76 -2.58 8.09
CA HIS A 214 3.87 -3.66 7.70
C HIS A 214 4.69 -4.90 7.40
N SER A 215 4.13 -6.06 7.68
CA SER A 215 4.62 -7.32 7.17
C SER A 215 3.75 -7.77 5.99
N ILE A 216 4.22 -8.78 5.29
CA ILE A 216 3.38 -9.56 4.38
C ILE A 216 2.91 -10.77 5.18
N GLY A 217 1.68 -11.21 4.96
CA GLY A 217 1.17 -12.46 5.49
C GLY A 217 0.58 -13.29 4.36
N ASP A 218 -0.25 -14.26 4.74
CA ASP A 218 -0.85 -15.20 3.81
C ASP A 218 -1.54 -14.51 2.64
N LEU A 219 -1.40 -15.13 1.47
CA LEU A 219 -1.91 -14.70 0.17
C LEU A 219 -1.45 -13.29 -0.24
N ASN A 220 -0.21 -12.92 0.12
CA ASN A 220 0.35 -11.58 -0.09
C ASN A 220 -0.48 -10.45 0.56
N LYS A 221 -1.23 -10.75 1.63
CA LYS A 221 -1.96 -9.71 2.37
C LYS A 221 -0.96 -8.91 3.20
N LYS A 222 -0.99 -7.59 3.08
CA LYS A 222 -0.19 -6.71 3.94
C LYS A 222 -0.81 -6.70 5.32
N ILE A 223 -0.02 -7.04 6.34
CA ILE A 223 -0.45 -7.07 7.74
C ILE A 223 0.13 -5.85 8.45
N ILE A 224 -0.76 -5.08 9.04
CA ILE A 224 -0.49 -3.84 9.75
C ILE A 224 -1.14 -3.94 11.13
N PHE A 225 -0.31 -4.02 12.17
CA PHE A 225 -0.79 -4.00 13.54
C PHE A 225 -0.87 -2.56 14.04
N TYR A 226 -1.94 -2.22 14.77
CA TYR A 226 -2.03 -0.90 15.39
C TYR A 226 -0.89 -0.64 16.38
N SER A 227 -0.33 -1.69 17.00
CA SER A 227 0.85 -1.60 17.87
C SER A 227 2.10 -1.08 17.15
N SER A 228 2.19 -1.21 15.82
CA SER A 228 3.32 -0.69 15.03
C SER A 228 3.45 0.83 15.14
N TRP A 229 2.38 1.56 15.51
CA TRP A 229 2.47 2.97 15.86
C TRP A 229 3.39 3.26 17.05
N ASN A 230 3.48 2.34 18.02
CA ASN A 230 4.43 2.48 19.12
C ASN A 230 5.87 2.48 18.61
N GLU A 231 6.17 1.64 17.62
CA GLU A 231 7.49 1.56 16.99
C GLU A 231 7.77 2.77 16.09
N VAL A 232 6.75 3.35 15.44
CA VAL A 232 6.85 4.62 14.72
C VAL A 232 7.22 5.75 15.68
N VAL A 233 6.49 5.88 16.79
CA VAL A 233 6.75 6.91 17.82
C VAL A 233 8.12 6.70 18.47
N ASP A 234 8.51 5.45 18.74
CA ASP A 234 9.82 5.11 19.28
C ASP A 234 10.95 5.45 18.31
N PHE A 235 10.80 5.09 17.04
CA PHE A 235 11.75 5.43 15.99
C PHE A 235 11.91 6.93 15.83
N ALA A 236 10.81 7.68 15.77
CA ALA A 236 10.85 9.14 15.68
C ALA A 236 11.61 9.75 16.87
N TYR A 237 11.25 9.37 18.10
CA TYR A 237 11.91 9.84 19.31
C TYR A 237 13.42 9.55 19.30
N LYS A 238 13.82 8.30 19.00
CA LYS A 238 15.22 7.90 18.96
C LYS A 238 15.99 8.64 17.87
N THR A 239 15.38 8.84 16.71
CA THR A 239 16.00 9.55 15.58
C THR A 239 16.24 11.02 15.94
N ILE A 240 15.25 11.69 16.54
CA ILE A 240 15.38 13.09 16.98
C ILE A 240 16.49 13.23 18.02
N LYS A 241 16.47 12.36 19.04
CA LYS A 241 17.52 12.30 20.06
C LYS A 241 18.90 12.09 19.44
N LEU A 242 19.02 11.16 18.50
CA LEU A 242 20.29 10.88 17.84
C LEU A 242 20.79 12.09 17.04
N ILE A 243 19.90 12.79 16.32
CA ILE A 243 20.28 14.01 15.58
C ILE A 243 20.73 15.14 16.52
N GLU A 244 20.05 15.32 17.66
CA GLU A 244 20.38 16.37 18.64
C GLU A 244 21.63 16.05 19.46
N ASP A 245 21.83 14.78 19.84
CA ASP A 245 22.90 14.34 20.75
C ASP A 245 24.18 13.91 20.01
N ASP A 246 24.06 13.27 18.83
CA ASP A 246 25.19 12.67 18.08
C ASP A 246 24.87 12.56 16.58
N LEU A 247 24.98 13.68 15.89
CA LEU A 247 24.71 13.80 14.45
C LEU A 247 25.61 12.88 13.60
N ASP A 248 26.87 12.67 14.01
CA ASP A 248 27.80 11.82 13.27
C ASP A 248 27.34 10.36 13.29
N THR A 249 26.85 9.87 14.43
CA THR A 249 26.26 8.52 14.51
C THR A 249 24.96 8.42 13.72
N PHE A 250 24.13 9.47 13.65
CA PHE A 250 22.97 9.48 12.77
C PHE A 250 23.37 9.32 11.30
N ILE A 251 24.35 10.11 10.84
CA ILE A 251 24.88 10.07 9.48
C ILE A 251 25.48 8.68 9.18
N GLN A 252 26.26 8.15 10.12
CA GLN A 252 26.89 6.84 9.98
C GLN A 252 25.84 5.75 9.75
N ASN A 253 24.84 5.66 10.64
CA ASN A 253 23.87 4.58 10.64
C ASN A 253 22.90 4.63 9.45
N TYR A 254 22.37 5.82 9.13
CA TYR A 254 21.25 5.94 8.19
C TYR A 254 21.66 6.29 6.75
N ILE A 255 22.92 6.67 6.54
CA ILE A 255 23.42 7.07 5.23
C ILE A 255 24.63 6.22 4.86
N ILE A 256 25.70 6.30 5.65
CA ILE A 256 26.99 5.70 5.29
C ILE A 256 26.91 4.17 5.29
N ASP A 257 26.35 3.58 6.36
CA ASP A 257 26.25 2.12 6.47
C ASP A 257 25.28 1.54 5.44
N GLU A 258 24.15 2.21 5.17
CA GLU A 258 23.22 1.81 4.11
C GLU A 258 23.88 1.81 2.72
N LEU A 259 24.70 2.81 2.42
CA LEU A 259 25.47 2.86 1.17
C LEU A 259 26.57 1.81 1.12
N ARG A 260 27.27 1.54 2.22
CA ARG A 260 28.25 0.44 2.32
C ARG A 260 27.60 -0.90 2.04
N LEU A 261 26.49 -1.20 2.71
CA LEU A 261 25.73 -2.43 2.52
C LEU A 261 25.23 -2.57 1.08
N MET A 262 24.76 -1.47 0.47
CA MET A 262 24.38 -1.48 -0.94
C MET A 262 25.56 -1.86 -1.85
N ILE A 263 26.72 -1.20 -1.70
CA ILE A 263 27.90 -1.46 -2.53
C ILE A 263 28.41 -2.90 -2.34
N GLU A 264 28.52 -3.36 -1.09
CA GLU A 264 28.93 -4.74 -0.79
C GLU A 264 27.99 -5.76 -1.42
N GLY A 265 26.68 -5.51 -1.36
CA GLY A 265 25.71 -6.37 -2.01
C GLY A 265 25.76 -6.32 -3.53
N LEU A 266 26.02 -5.16 -4.16
CA LEU A 266 26.23 -5.08 -5.60
C LEU A 266 27.47 -5.90 -6.03
N ILE A 267 28.55 -5.83 -5.26
CA ILE A 267 29.75 -6.65 -5.48
C ILE A 267 29.39 -8.14 -5.35
N ASN A 268 28.61 -8.52 -4.33
CA ASN A 268 28.16 -9.90 -4.16
C ASN A 268 27.28 -10.38 -5.32
N ILE A 269 26.33 -9.56 -5.76
CA ILE A 269 25.45 -9.83 -6.91
C ILE A 269 26.25 -10.05 -8.19
N SER A 270 27.35 -9.32 -8.38
CA SER A 270 28.23 -9.49 -9.55
C SER A 270 28.98 -10.84 -9.58
N LYS A 271 29.24 -11.44 -8.41
CA LYS A 271 30.11 -12.62 -8.26
C LYS A 271 29.34 -13.93 -8.10
N TYR A 272 28.25 -13.90 -7.34
CA TYR A 272 27.54 -15.10 -6.90
C TYR A 272 26.21 -15.30 -7.63
N ASP A 273 25.57 -16.44 -7.39
CA ASP A 273 24.30 -16.86 -7.98
C ASP A 273 23.26 -17.24 -6.91
N ASN A 274 23.64 -17.23 -5.64
CA ASN A 274 22.80 -17.54 -4.49
C ASN A 274 22.59 -16.29 -3.63
N PHE A 275 21.34 -15.89 -3.43
CA PHE A 275 21.00 -14.66 -2.74
C PHE A 275 19.87 -14.88 -1.73
N ASP A 276 19.89 -14.09 -0.66
CA ASP A 276 18.79 -14.04 0.30
C ASP A 276 17.90 -12.84 -0.01
N PHE A 277 16.63 -13.12 -0.32
CA PHE A 277 15.65 -12.08 -0.61
C PHE A 277 14.57 -12.03 0.45
N TYR A 278 14.05 -10.83 0.72
CA TYR A 278 12.72 -10.68 1.28
C TYR A 278 11.71 -11.22 0.25
N ASP A 279 11.19 -12.43 0.48
CA ASP A 279 10.20 -13.02 -0.41
C ASP A 279 8.88 -12.23 -0.28
N ILE A 280 8.56 -11.42 -1.30
CA ILE A 280 7.26 -10.76 -1.42
C ILE A 280 6.44 -11.33 -2.60
N TYR A 281 7.06 -12.06 -3.53
CA TYR A 281 6.44 -12.35 -4.83
C TYR A 281 6.86 -13.69 -5.46
N SER A 282 7.09 -14.74 -4.67
CA SER A 282 7.07 -16.10 -5.22
C SER A 282 5.68 -16.39 -5.81
N LYS A 283 5.56 -16.45 -7.14
CA LYS A 283 4.34 -16.88 -7.86
C LYS A 283 3.82 -18.25 -7.41
N ASN A 284 4.67 -19.06 -6.76
CA ASN A 284 4.38 -20.45 -6.43
C ASN A 284 3.98 -20.66 -4.96
N ASN A 285 4.28 -19.71 -4.05
CA ASN A 285 4.03 -19.88 -2.61
C ASN A 285 3.29 -18.67 -2.04
N LEU A 286 1.97 -18.67 -2.19
CA LEU A 286 1.10 -17.65 -1.60
C LEU A 286 0.87 -17.84 -0.09
N ASN A 287 1.41 -18.88 0.55
CA ASN A 287 1.06 -19.26 1.94
C ASN A 287 2.25 -19.24 2.92
N GLU A 288 3.38 -18.62 2.57
CA GLU A 288 4.54 -18.57 3.46
C GLU A 288 4.73 -17.17 4.05
N ILE A 289 4.96 -17.13 5.37
CA ILE A 289 5.33 -15.92 6.12
C ILE A 289 6.62 -15.35 5.52
N PRO A 290 6.75 -14.02 5.35
CA PRO A 290 7.94 -13.40 4.80
C PRO A 290 9.14 -13.66 5.71
N ALA A 291 9.95 -14.64 5.32
CA ALA A 291 11.30 -14.86 5.80
C ALA A 291 12.26 -14.58 4.65
N PHE A 292 13.54 -14.36 4.98
CA PHE A 292 14.58 -14.39 3.96
C PHE A 292 14.56 -15.76 3.28
N LYS A 293 14.39 -15.76 1.96
CA LYS A 293 14.46 -16.97 1.16
C LYS A 293 15.74 -16.96 0.36
N ARG A 294 16.54 -18.01 0.54
CA ARG A 294 17.68 -18.27 -0.31
C ARG A 294 17.21 -18.73 -1.69
N VAL A 295 17.60 -18.01 -2.72
CA VAL A 295 17.26 -18.29 -4.11
C VAL A 295 18.54 -18.44 -4.91
N ASN A 296 18.62 -19.53 -5.69
CA ASN A 296 19.66 -19.73 -6.68
C ASN A 296 19.14 -19.25 -8.05
N LEU A 297 19.71 -18.17 -8.59
CA LEU A 297 19.37 -17.61 -9.90
C LEU A 297 20.38 -18.12 -10.94
N ARG A 298 19.93 -18.50 -12.14
CA ARG A 298 20.81 -19.02 -13.20
C ARG A 298 20.42 -18.48 -14.57
N GLY A 299 21.38 -18.53 -15.50
CA GLY A 299 21.15 -18.20 -16.91
C GLY A 299 20.60 -16.79 -17.10
N GLU A 300 19.61 -16.67 -17.99
CA GLU A 300 18.94 -15.40 -18.34
C GLU A 300 18.38 -14.68 -17.12
N GLU A 301 17.78 -15.41 -16.18
CA GLU A 301 17.19 -14.83 -14.96
C GLU A 301 18.25 -14.15 -14.07
N LEU A 302 19.45 -14.75 -13.96
CA LEU A 302 20.56 -14.14 -13.22
C LEU A 302 21.05 -12.86 -13.92
N LEU A 303 21.12 -12.86 -15.25
CA LEU A 303 21.55 -11.70 -16.02
C LEU A 303 20.52 -10.57 -15.97
N GLU A 304 19.23 -10.88 -16.06
CA GLU A 304 18.15 -9.89 -15.86
C GLU A 304 18.20 -9.27 -14.46
N PHE A 305 18.41 -10.11 -13.44
CA PHE A 305 18.52 -9.65 -12.06
C PHE A 305 19.76 -8.75 -11.86
N ARG A 306 20.93 -9.17 -12.35
CA ARG A 306 22.16 -8.36 -12.28
C ARG A 306 22.02 -7.05 -13.04
N THR A 307 21.42 -7.07 -14.22
CA THR A 307 21.16 -5.87 -15.03
C THR A 307 20.29 -4.89 -14.27
N GLU A 308 19.20 -5.37 -13.68
CA GLU A 308 18.38 -4.53 -12.81
C GLU A 308 19.19 -3.96 -11.65
N LYS A 309 19.80 -4.82 -10.82
CA LYS A 309 20.39 -4.35 -9.57
C LYS A 309 21.64 -3.52 -9.77
N ILE A 310 22.52 -3.90 -10.68
CA ILE A 310 23.81 -3.23 -10.90
C ILE A 310 23.65 -1.96 -11.74
N LEU A 311 22.92 -2.00 -12.85
CA LEU A 311 22.75 -0.79 -13.68
C LEU A 311 21.68 0.13 -13.10
N GLY A 312 20.63 -0.43 -12.49
CA GLY A 312 19.60 0.36 -11.80
C GLY A 312 20.09 1.06 -10.54
N ALA A 313 21.23 0.65 -9.95
CA ALA A 313 21.84 1.38 -8.84
C ALA A 313 22.23 2.82 -9.19
N ILE A 314 22.42 3.13 -10.48
CA ILE A 314 22.70 4.48 -10.98
C ILE A 314 21.55 5.45 -10.65
N ASP A 315 20.30 4.96 -10.55
CA ASP A 315 19.15 5.80 -10.18
C ASP A 315 19.31 6.42 -8.77
N PHE A 316 20.10 5.79 -7.88
CA PHE A 316 20.37 6.35 -6.54
C PHE A 316 21.41 7.48 -6.56
N ILE A 317 22.20 7.64 -7.62
CA ILE A 317 23.28 8.64 -7.65
C ILE A 317 22.73 10.06 -7.51
N GLU A 318 21.57 10.36 -8.09
CA GLU A 318 20.94 11.67 -7.95
C GLU A 318 20.64 11.99 -6.47
N ASP A 319 20.10 11.01 -5.73
CA ASP A 319 19.78 11.18 -4.32
C ASP A 319 21.04 11.18 -3.44
N ILE A 320 22.04 10.35 -3.75
CA ILE A 320 23.35 10.37 -3.07
C ILE A 320 24.04 11.72 -3.27
N THR A 321 23.95 12.31 -4.47
CA THR A 321 24.54 13.62 -4.77
C THR A 321 23.90 14.73 -3.92
N LYS A 322 22.57 14.70 -3.74
CA LYS A 322 21.87 15.63 -2.83
C LYS A 322 22.36 15.50 -1.39
N ILE A 323 22.68 14.28 -0.94
CA ILE A 323 23.27 14.05 0.38
C ILE A 323 24.76 14.46 0.40
N ASN A 324 25.47 14.32 -0.71
CA ASN A 324 26.90 14.63 -0.83
C ASN A 324 27.20 16.09 -0.52
N ASP A 325 26.26 17.00 -0.81
CA ASP A 325 26.34 18.41 -0.45
C ASP A 325 26.38 18.64 1.08
N LEU A 326 25.96 17.64 1.87
CA LEU A 326 25.96 17.66 3.33
C LEU A 326 27.17 16.93 3.93
N ILE A 327 27.56 15.80 3.33
CA ILE A 327 28.62 14.89 3.80
C ILE A 327 29.40 14.40 2.58
N ASN A 328 30.72 14.29 2.64
CA ASN A 328 31.48 13.76 1.51
C ASN A 328 31.19 12.26 1.26
N LEU A 329 30.40 11.97 0.23
CA LEU A 329 30.00 10.65 -0.24
C LEU A 329 30.53 10.32 -1.65
N GLN A 330 31.43 11.15 -2.20
CA GLN A 330 31.94 11.00 -3.57
C GLN A 330 32.55 9.61 -3.83
N SER A 331 33.22 9.04 -2.83
CA SER A 331 33.80 7.68 -2.94
C SER A 331 32.75 6.60 -3.19
N TYR A 332 31.53 6.77 -2.67
CA TYR A 332 30.43 5.82 -2.86
C TYR A 332 29.87 5.89 -4.28
N ILE A 333 29.73 7.10 -4.82
CA ILE A 333 29.32 7.32 -6.22
C ILE A 333 30.33 6.65 -7.16
N ILE A 334 31.63 6.89 -6.95
CA ILE A 334 32.70 6.30 -7.77
C ILE A 334 32.65 4.77 -7.76
N GLU A 335 32.42 4.16 -6.60
CA GLU A 335 32.35 2.70 -6.51
C GLU A 335 31.09 2.13 -7.19
N ILE A 336 29.93 2.80 -7.09
CA ILE A 336 28.72 2.41 -7.84
C ILE A 336 29.02 2.46 -9.35
N GLU A 337 29.54 3.58 -9.84
CA GLU A 337 29.88 3.74 -11.26
C GLU A 337 30.87 2.69 -11.75
N LYS A 338 31.89 2.38 -10.95
CA LYS A 338 32.91 1.39 -11.27
C LYS A 338 32.30 -0.01 -11.42
N ILE A 339 31.42 -0.42 -10.49
CA ILE A 339 30.73 -1.71 -10.57
C ILE A 339 29.82 -1.75 -11.82
N SER A 340 29.08 -0.67 -12.10
CA SER A 340 28.23 -0.58 -13.29
C SER A 340 29.05 -0.65 -14.58
N LYS A 341 30.16 0.10 -14.69
CA LYS A 341 31.08 0.08 -15.84
C LYS A 341 31.67 -1.31 -16.07
N MET A 342 32.05 -2.02 -15.01
CA MET A 342 32.58 -3.38 -15.11
C MET A 342 31.54 -4.39 -15.61
N PHE A 343 30.27 -4.24 -15.22
CA PHE A 343 29.20 -5.16 -15.61
C PHE A 343 28.58 -4.83 -16.98
N PHE A 344 28.59 -3.57 -17.39
CA PHE A 344 27.91 -3.09 -18.60
C PHE A 344 28.23 -3.90 -19.88
N PRO A 345 29.48 -4.28 -20.19
CA PRO A 345 29.77 -5.09 -21.39
C PRO A 345 29.04 -6.43 -21.41
N VAL A 346 28.87 -7.06 -20.24
CA VAL A 346 28.14 -8.33 -20.10
C VAL A 346 26.65 -8.12 -20.34
N ALA A 347 26.08 -7.06 -19.78
CA ALA A 347 24.67 -6.71 -19.97
C ALA A 347 24.37 -6.37 -21.44
N LEU A 348 25.25 -5.61 -22.09
CA LEU A 348 25.12 -5.20 -23.49
C LEU A 348 25.15 -6.41 -24.43
N GLN A 349 26.12 -7.30 -24.25
CA GLN A 349 26.22 -8.53 -25.05
C GLN A 349 24.94 -9.38 -24.95
N GLU A 350 24.39 -9.52 -23.74
CA GLU A 350 23.16 -10.27 -23.52
C GLU A 350 21.95 -9.57 -24.13
N PHE A 351 21.89 -8.23 -24.05
CA PHE A 351 20.83 -7.46 -24.70
C PHE A 351 20.84 -7.59 -26.22
N GLU A 352 22.01 -7.56 -26.85
CA GLU A 352 22.16 -7.79 -28.29
C GLU A 352 21.63 -9.18 -28.68
N ARG A 353 21.97 -10.21 -27.89
CA ARG A 353 21.47 -11.59 -28.09
C ARG A 353 19.94 -11.66 -27.95
N ILE A 354 19.39 -11.10 -26.88
CA ILE A 354 17.94 -11.08 -26.61
C ILE A 354 17.19 -10.29 -27.68
N THR A 355 17.76 -9.19 -28.17
CA THR A 355 17.17 -8.35 -29.21
C THR A 355 16.94 -9.13 -30.49
N LEU A 356 17.93 -9.91 -30.95
CA LEU A 356 17.79 -10.75 -32.13
C LEU A 356 16.65 -11.78 -31.97
N ILE A 357 16.59 -12.44 -30.82
CA ILE A 357 15.53 -13.43 -30.53
C ILE A 357 14.16 -12.76 -30.43
N TYR A 358 14.09 -11.59 -29.79
CA TYR A 358 12.86 -10.82 -29.64
C TYR A 358 12.29 -10.38 -30.99
N LEU A 359 13.12 -9.87 -31.89
CA LEU A 359 12.68 -9.42 -33.21
C LEU A 359 12.16 -10.59 -34.06
N ASP A 360 12.85 -11.73 -34.08
CA ASP A 360 12.38 -12.97 -34.73
C ASP A 360 11.02 -13.43 -34.19
N LYS A 361 10.90 -13.53 -32.85
CA LYS A 361 9.67 -13.99 -32.19
C LYS A 361 8.53 -12.98 -32.29
N LYS A 362 8.83 -11.70 -32.43
CA LYS A 362 7.83 -10.65 -32.67
C LYS A 362 7.20 -10.81 -34.04
N GLU A 363 7.99 -11.05 -35.08
CA GLU A 363 7.47 -11.32 -36.42
C GLU A 363 6.57 -12.56 -36.43
N GLU A 364 7.02 -13.65 -35.80
CA GLU A 364 6.20 -14.86 -35.62
C GLU A 364 4.89 -14.55 -34.86
N TYR A 365 4.95 -13.77 -33.79
CA TYR A 365 3.79 -13.39 -32.97
C TYR A 365 2.77 -12.56 -33.76
N ASP A 366 3.26 -11.55 -34.48
CA ASP A 366 2.43 -10.62 -35.26
C ASP A 366 1.70 -11.33 -36.42
N ILE A 367 2.30 -12.41 -36.96
CA ILE A 367 1.67 -13.28 -37.96
C ILE A 367 0.66 -14.26 -37.33
N LEU A 368 1.09 -15.02 -36.30
CA LEU A 368 0.30 -16.15 -35.80
C LEU A 368 -0.87 -15.73 -34.90
N LYS A 369 -0.74 -14.64 -34.14
CA LYS A 369 -1.80 -14.21 -33.22
C LYS A 369 -3.11 -13.89 -33.97
N PRO A 370 -3.12 -13.03 -35.01
CA PRO A 370 -4.34 -12.78 -35.78
C PRO A 370 -4.91 -14.04 -36.43
N LEU A 371 -4.05 -14.97 -36.87
CA LEU A 371 -4.50 -16.24 -37.47
C LEU A 371 -5.26 -17.10 -36.47
N TYR A 372 -4.75 -17.25 -35.25
CA TYR A 372 -5.45 -18.02 -34.22
C TYR A 372 -6.73 -17.33 -33.75
N GLU A 373 -6.72 -15.99 -33.59
CA GLU A 373 -7.91 -15.23 -33.22
C GLU A 373 -9.00 -15.32 -34.30
N ASN A 374 -8.62 -15.21 -35.58
CA ASN A 374 -9.55 -15.39 -36.70
C ASN A 374 -10.10 -16.82 -36.76
N GLN A 375 -9.25 -17.84 -36.59
CA GLN A 375 -9.68 -19.23 -36.60
C GLN A 375 -10.69 -19.53 -35.47
N ILE A 376 -10.47 -19.00 -34.28
CA ILE A 376 -11.41 -19.10 -33.16
C ILE A 376 -12.75 -18.43 -33.50
N THR A 377 -12.72 -17.23 -34.10
CA THR A 377 -13.92 -16.51 -34.55
C THR A 377 -14.71 -17.33 -35.57
N LEU A 378 -14.06 -17.89 -36.59
CA LEU A 378 -14.70 -18.74 -37.60
C LEU A 378 -15.39 -19.97 -36.99
N PHE A 379 -14.77 -20.61 -35.99
CA PHE A 379 -15.41 -21.72 -35.29
C PHE A 379 -16.65 -21.29 -34.50
N TYR A 380 -16.64 -20.12 -33.86
CA TYR A 380 -17.82 -19.59 -33.17
C TYR A 380 -18.94 -19.22 -34.15
N GLU A 381 -18.61 -18.61 -35.29
CA GLU A 381 -19.57 -18.32 -36.35
C GLU A 381 -20.23 -19.60 -36.88
N GLU A 382 -19.44 -20.65 -37.09
CA GLU A 382 -19.95 -21.94 -37.55
C GLU A 382 -20.83 -22.64 -36.49
N ILE A 383 -20.45 -22.59 -35.21
CA ILE A 383 -21.30 -23.07 -34.11
C ILE A 383 -22.64 -22.32 -34.11
N ASN A 384 -22.62 -20.98 -34.21
CA ASN A 384 -23.84 -20.18 -34.23
C ASN A 384 -24.74 -20.52 -35.44
N ARG A 385 -24.13 -20.78 -36.61
CA ARG A 385 -24.83 -21.23 -37.82
C ARG A 385 -25.53 -22.57 -37.58
N ILE A 386 -24.81 -23.55 -37.03
CA ILE A 386 -25.36 -24.88 -36.71
C ILE A 386 -26.48 -24.77 -35.67
N GLU A 387 -26.27 -24.00 -34.60
CA GLU A 387 -27.28 -23.79 -33.55
C GLU A 387 -28.55 -23.12 -34.09
N SER A 388 -28.44 -22.25 -35.10
CA SER A 388 -29.60 -21.68 -35.79
C SER A 388 -30.38 -22.73 -36.59
N ILE A 389 -29.68 -23.61 -37.33
CA ILE A 389 -30.30 -24.69 -38.10
C ILE A 389 -31.03 -25.68 -37.17
N MET A 390 -30.39 -26.05 -36.05
CA MET A 390 -30.96 -26.98 -35.08
C MET A 390 -32.30 -26.52 -34.50
N LYS A 391 -32.55 -25.20 -34.40
CA LYS A 391 -33.83 -24.67 -33.87
C LYS A 391 -35.02 -24.94 -34.79
N GLU A 392 -34.78 -25.19 -36.07
CA GLU A 392 -35.82 -25.40 -37.08
C GLU A 392 -36.04 -26.89 -37.41
N LEU A 393 -35.25 -27.79 -36.81
CA LEU A 393 -35.27 -29.22 -37.07
C LEU A 393 -36.11 -30.00 -36.05
N ASN A 394 -36.87 -30.98 -36.55
CA ASN A 394 -37.67 -31.90 -35.73
C ASN A 394 -37.14 -33.35 -35.72
N ASP A 395 -36.10 -33.63 -36.49
CA ASP A 395 -35.52 -34.97 -36.62
C ASP A 395 -34.44 -35.22 -35.56
N GLU A 396 -34.69 -36.16 -34.65
CA GLU A 396 -33.79 -36.48 -33.53
C GLU A 396 -32.44 -37.04 -33.96
N GLU A 397 -32.36 -37.76 -35.09
CA GLU A 397 -31.11 -38.35 -35.57
C GLU A 397 -30.20 -37.26 -36.14
N ILE A 398 -30.78 -36.37 -36.96
CA ILE A 398 -30.07 -35.20 -37.52
C ILE A 398 -29.62 -34.24 -36.40
N LEU A 399 -30.43 -34.05 -35.36
CA LEU A 399 -30.05 -33.24 -34.20
C LEU A 399 -28.83 -33.79 -33.46
N LYS A 400 -28.71 -35.12 -33.32
CA LYS A 400 -27.53 -35.75 -32.69
C LYS A 400 -26.25 -35.51 -33.50
N ASP A 401 -26.33 -35.58 -34.82
CA ASP A 401 -25.18 -35.31 -35.69
C ASP A 401 -24.68 -33.87 -35.57
N TYR A 402 -25.59 -32.89 -35.54
CA TYR A 402 -25.20 -31.49 -35.32
C TYR A 402 -24.63 -31.24 -33.92
N GLN A 403 -25.17 -31.90 -32.89
CA GLN A 403 -24.58 -31.85 -31.54
C GLN A 403 -23.13 -32.37 -31.55
N PHE A 404 -22.87 -33.47 -32.27
CA PHE A 404 -21.53 -34.01 -32.42
C PHE A 404 -20.58 -33.05 -33.14
N GLN A 405 -21.05 -32.38 -34.21
CA GLN A 405 -20.28 -31.35 -34.91
C GLN A 405 -19.93 -30.16 -33.99
N ILE A 406 -20.89 -29.66 -33.21
CA ILE A 406 -20.64 -28.59 -32.22
C ILE A 406 -19.59 -29.02 -31.19
N ILE A 407 -19.66 -30.27 -30.69
CA ILE A 407 -18.67 -30.80 -29.75
C ILE A 407 -17.27 -30.79 -30.37
N ASN A 408 -17.15 -31.20 -31.64
CA ASN A 408 -15.86 -31.18 -32.35
C ASN A 408 -15.33 -29.76 -32.52
N LEU A 409 -16.16 -28.81 -32.95
CA LEU A 409 -15.78 -27.39 -33.08
C LEU A 409 -15.35 -26.79 -31.73
N LYS A 410 -16.05 -27.12 -30.63
CA LYS A 410 -15.65 -26.69 -29.29
C LYS A 410 -14.30 -27.27 -28.87
N ASN A 411 -13.99 -28.51 -29.25
CA ASN A 411 -12.67 -29.11 -29.02
C ASN A 411 -11.58 -28.40 -29.84
N ASP A 412 -11.86 -28.06 -31.10
CA ASP A 412 -10.93 -27.32 -31.96
C ASP A 412 -10.64 -25.90 -31.41
N ILE A 413 -11.68 -25.18 -30.97
CA ILE A 413 -11.53 -23.90 -30.25
C ILE A 413 -10.59 -24.06 -29.06
N ARG A 414 -10.77 -25.10 -28.24
CA ARG A 414 -9.91 -25.35 -27.07
C ARG A 414 -8.45 -25.58 -27.48
N ILE A 415 -8.20 -26.32 -28.55
CA ILE A 415 -6.86 -26.59 -29.06
C ILE A 415 -6.19 -25.31 -29.56
N VAL A 416 -6.87 -24.53 -30.40
CA VAL A 416 -6.34 -23.27 -30.95
C VAL A 416 -6.15 -22.22 -29.85
N SER A 417 -7.08 -22.11 -28.91
CA SER A 417 -6.95 -21.21 -27.75
C SER A 417 -5.72 -21.54 -26.90
N LYS A 418 -5.42 -22.83 -26.71
CA LYS A 418 -4.21 -23.27 -25.99
C LYS A 418 -2.93 -22.87 -26.73
N LYS A 419 -2.90 -23.00 -28.07
CA LYS A 419 -1.77 -22.56 -28.91
C LYS A 419 -1.59 -21.04 -28.84
N SER A 420 -2.66 -20.28 -28.98
CA SER A 420 -2.66 -18.82 -28.87
C SER A 420 -2.16 -18.33 -27.51
N MET A 421 -2.64 -18.95 -26.42
CA MET A 421 -2.19 -18.62 -25.06
C MET A 421 -0.70 -18.94 -24.85
N LEU A 422 -0.21 -20.06 -25.36
CA LEU A 422 1.21 -20.42 -25.27
C LEU A 422 2.09 -19.43 -26.04
N LEU A 423 1.70 -19.11 -27.28
CA LEU A 423 2.36 -18.11 -28.11
C LEU A 423 2.44 -16.75 -27.38
N HIS A 424 1.32 -16.26 -26.85
CA HIS A 424 1.27 -15.01 -26.09
C HIS A 424 2.14 -15.03 -24.84
N ASN A 425 2.09 -16.10 -24.05
CA ASN A 425 2.89 -16.21 -22.83
C ASN A 425 4.40 -16.26 -23.13
N ASN A 426 4.81 -16.98 -24.17
CA ASN A 426 6.21 -17.07 -24.57
C ASN A 426 6.72 -15.72 -25.07
N PHE A 427 5.97 -15.08 -25.98
CA PHE A 427 6.32 -13.75 -26.49
C PHE A 427 6.37 -12.70 -25.38
N ASN A 428 5.39 -12.67 -24.48
CA ASN A 428 5.36 -11.70 -23.38
C ASN A 428 6.55 -11.84 -22.43
N ARG A 429 7.00 -13.06 -22.11
CA ARG A 429 8.18 -13.26 -21.27
C ARG A 429 9.41 -12.61 -21.90
N LEU A 430 9.62 -12.88 -23.19
CA LEU A 430 10.73 -12.33 -23.95
C LEU A 430 10.63 -10.81 -24.11
N ARG A 431 9.42 -10.29 -24.35
CA ARG A 431 9.16 -8.84 -24.40
C ARG A 431 9.53 -8.16 -23.09
N ILE A 432 9.14 -8.73 -21.94
CA ILE A 432 9.47 -8.19 -20.61
C ILE A 432 10.99 -8.17 -20.40
N ALA A 433 11.69 -9.25 -20.76
CA ALA A 433 13.14 -9.31 -20.68
C ALA A 433 13.79 -8.22 -21.55
N TYR A 434 13.40 -8.13 -22.82
CA TYR A 434 13.86 -7.11 -23.76
C TYR A 434 13.65 -5.69 -23.22
N GLU A 435 12.43 -5.35 -22.81
CA GLU A 435 12.09 -4.03 -22.26
C GLU A 435 12.90 -3.69 -21.01
N LYS A 436 13.20 -4.69 -20.18
CA LYS A 436 13.99 -4.52 -18.97
C LYS A 436 15.46 -4.21 -19.28
N PHE A 437 16.08 -4.95 -20.18
CA PHE A 437 17.45 -4.67 -20.62
C PHE A 437 17.54 -3.31 -21.31
N ASP A 438 16.65 -3.03 -22.26
CA ASP A 438 16.58 -1.76 -22.99
C ASP A 438 16.48 -0.57 -22.03
N HIS A 439 15.60 -0.67 -21.03
CA HIS A 439 15.43 0.35 -20.00
C HIS A 439 16.72 0.66 -19.25
N TYR A 440 17.41 -0.36 -18.72
CA TYR A 440 18.60 -0.17 -17.89
C TYR A 440 19.85 0.19 -18.70
N ILE A 441 19.99 -0.32 -19.92
CA ILE A 441 21.07 0.07 -20.84
C ILE A 441 20.90 1.52 -21.28
N SER A 442 19.68 1.92 -21.67
CA SER A 442 19.38 3.30 -22.06
C SER A 442 19.66 4.27 -20.91
N LYS A 443 19.28 3.91 -19.68
CA LYS A 443 19.59 4.69 -18.47
C LYS A 443 21.08 4.81 -18.21
N TYR A 444 21.80 3.70 -18.29
CA TYR A 444 23.25 3.68 -18.12
C TYR A 444 23.93 4.65 -19.10
N ASN A 445 23.59 4.55 -20.40
CA ASN A 445 24.16 5.43 -21.43
C ASN A 445 23.79 6.90 -21.15
N ALA A 446 22.52 7.18 -20.87
CA ALA A 446 22.06 8.55 -20.59
C ALA A 446 22.73 9.19 -19.35
N TYR A 447 23.19 8.39 -18.38
CA TYR A 447 23.97 8.86 -17.25
C TYR A 447 25.42 9.16 -17.67
N PHE A 448 26.11 8.19 -18.28
CA PHE A 448 27.53 8.33 -18.64
C PHE A 448 27.80 9.22 -19.85
N ASP A 449 26.80 9.57 -20.65
CA ASP A 449 26.91 10.60 -21.70
C ASP A 449 26.94 12.03 -21.12
N LYS A 450 26.48 12.23 -19.88
CA LYS A 450 26.40 13.53 -19.21
C LYS A 450 27.56 13.82 -18.26
N VAL A 451 28.23 12.76 -17.79
CA VAL A 451 29.35 12.78 -16.83
C VAL A 451 30.65 12.72 -17.62
#